data_AF-A0A9E4C686-F1
#
_entry.id   AF-A0A9E4C686-F1
#
_cell.length_a   1.000
_cell.length_b   1.000
_cell.length_c   1.000
_cell.angle_alpha   90.00
_cell.angle_beta   90.00
_cell.angle_gamma   90.00
#
_symmetry.space_group_name_H-M   'P 1'
#
loop_
_entity.id
_entity.type
_entity.pdbx_description
1 polymer ?
#
loop_
_entity_poly.entity_id
_entity_poly.type
_entity_poly.pdbx_seq_one_letter_code
_entity_poly.pdbx_strand_id
1 'polypeptide(L)'
;MSEEFYPPAIRRGDTQYGEGYTEKLFGRLNKLDPDFSMMFQRFVHGGLYDRDVLPHKTREFCALAALCVTGRFNQMRSHFTAARSYGATDKEIMEVIF
;
A
#
# COMPACT_ATOMS: atom_id res chain seq x y z
N MET A 1 15.28 -11.14 19.74
CA MET A 1 13.87 -10.80 19.43
C MET A 1 13.87 -10.20 18.05
N SER A 2 13.14 -10.76 17.08
CA SER A 2 12.91 -10.08 15.80
C SER A 2 12.25 -8.72 16.07
N GLU A 3 12.64 -7.69 15.33
CA GLU A 3 11.96 -6.40 15.37
C GLU A 3 10.47 -6.57 15.03
N GLU A 4 9.58 -5.93 15.79
CA GLU A 4 8.12 -6.04 15.62
C GLU A 4 7.64 -5.40 14.30
N PHE A 5 8.35 -4.36 13.85
CA PHE A 5 8.08 -3.63 12.62
C PHE A 5 9.34 -3.43 11.81
N TYR A 6 9.22 -3.45 10.48
CA TYR A 6 10.29 -3.12 9.55
C TYR A 6 10.27 -1.61 9.24
N PRO A 7 11.28 -0.82 9.66
CA PRO A 7 11.20 0.65 9.56
C PRO A 7 10.97 1.21 8.14
N PRO A 8 11.55 0.66 7.06
CA PRO A 8 11.21 1.09 5.70
C PRO A 8 9.74 0.88 5.34
N ALA A 9 9.11 -0.19 5.84
CA ALA A 9 7.68 -0.44 5.62
C ALA A 9 6.79 0.62 6.29
N ILE A 10 7.13 1.00 7.53
CA ILE A 10 6.43 2.05 8.27
C ILE A 10 6.52 3.39 7.52
N ARG A 11 7.73 3.83 7.19
CA ARG A 11 7.93 5.10 6.46
C ARG A 11 7.15 5.14 5.14
N ARG A 12 7.20 4.04 4.38
CA ARG A 12 6.52 3.96 3.09
C ARG A 12 5.01 4.07 3.24
N GLY A 13 4.41 3.26 4.12
CA GLY A 13 2.96 3.29 4.21
C GLY A 13 2.42 4.50 4.96
N ASP A 14 3.16 5.12 5.87
CA ASP A 14 2.74 6.39 6.47
C ASP A 14 2.74 7.53 5.43
N THR A 15 3.65 7.49 4.46
CA THR A 15 3.60 8.37 3.28
C THR A 15 2.37 8.13 2.41
N GLN A 16 1.88 6.88 2.34
CA GLN A 16 0.73 6.50 1.51
C GLN A 16 -0.62 6.80 2.18
N TYR A 17 -0.73 6.50 3.47
CA TYR A 17 -2.00 6.37 4.17
C TYR A 17 -2.13 7.30 5.39
N GLY A 18 -1.07 8.05 5.73
CA GLY A 18 -0.99 8.91 6.90
C GLY A 18 -0.31 8.23 8.10
N GLU A 19 0.21 9.05 9.01
CA GLU A 19 0.97 8.64 10.19
C GLU A 19 0.20 7.63 11.05
N GLY A 20 0.87 6.54 11.44
CA GLY A 20 0.31 5.51 12.32
C GLY A 20 -0.74 4.59 11.69
N TYR A 21 -1.03 4.73 10.38
CA TYR A 21 -1.88 3.78 9.67
C TYR A 21 -1.20 2.39 9.60
N THR A 22 0.08 2.35 9.24
CA THR A 22 0.78 1.08 9.02
C THR A 22 1.09 0.33 10.30
N GLU A 23 1.45 1.02 11.38
CA GLU A 23 1.65 0.39 12.69
C GLU A 23 0.37 -0.31 13.16
N LYS A 24 -0.81 0.31 12.97
CA LYS A 24 -2.09 -0.33 13.29
C LYS A 24 -2.36 -1.55 12.40
N LEU A 25 -2.04 -1.46 11.11
CA LEU A 25 -2.20 -2.57 10.17
C LEU A 25 -1.29 -3.75 10.55
N PHE A 26 0.01 -3.51 10.70
CA PHE A 26 0.98 -4.54 11.03
C PHE A 26 0.81 -5.07 12.45
N GLY A 27 0.41 -4.23 13.40
CA GLY A 27 0.09 -4.68 14.76
C GLY A 27 -1.10 -5.66 14.79
N ARG A 28 -2.08 -5.49 13.89
CA ARG A 28 -3.15 -6.49 13.71
C ARG A 28 -2.64 -7.78 13.08
N LEU A 29 -1.77 -7.69 12.07
CA LEU A 29 -1.18 -8.87 11.42
C LEU A 29 -0.24 -9.63 12.36
N ASN A 30 0.58 -8.93 13.16
CA ASN A 30 1.47 -9.52 14.16
C ASN A 30 0.73 -10.39 15.18
N LYS A 31 -0.50 -9.99 15.57
CA LYS A 31 -1.35 -10.77 16.48
C LYS A 31 -1.92 -12.04 15.85
N LEU A 32 -2.02 -12.09 14.53
CA LEU A 32 -2.55 -13.25 13.79
C LEU A 32 -1.43 -14.19 13.38
N ASP A 33 -0.38 -13.64 12.75
CA ASP A 33 0.78 -14.36 12.26
C ASP A 33 1.97 -13.39 12.12
N PRO A 34 2.94 -13.42 13.06
CA PRO A 34 4.09 -12.50 13.04
C PRO A 34 5.07 -12.77 11.89
N ASP A 35 5.20 -14.01 11.44
CA ASP A 35 6.11 -14.36 10.35
C ASP A 35 5.55 -13.87 9.01
N PHE A 36 4.25 -14.10 8.77
CA PHE A 36 3.55 -13.52 7.64
C PHE A 36 3.60 -12.00 7.67
N SER A 37 3.36 -11.39 8.82
CA SER A 37 3.41 -9.92 8.96
C SER A 37 4.78 -9.37 8.58
N MET A 38 5.87 -9.95 9.10
CA MET A 38 7.23 -9.50 8.76
C MET A 38 7.55 -9.71 7.28
N MET A 39 7.13 -10.83 6.70
CA MET A 39 7.27 -11.07 5.25
C MET A 39 6.50 -10.04 4.42
N PHE A 40 5.26 -9.74 4.79
CA PHE A 40 4.43 -8.75 4.12
C PHE A 40 5.02 -7.34 4.22
N GLN A 41 5.50 -6.94 5.41
CA GLN A 41 6.16 -5.66 5.63
C GLN A 41 7.39 -5.48 4.74
N ARG A 42 8.29 -6.48 4.74
CA ARG A 42 9.53 -6.44 3.95
C ARG A 42 9.28 -6.50 2.46
N PHE A 43 8.33 -7.32 2.02
CA PHE A 43 8.07 -7.51 0.60
C PHE A 43 7.20 -6.40 0.01
N VAL A 44 6.07 -6.07 0.63
CA VAL A 44 5.09 -5.15 0.01
C VAL A 44 5.50 -3.71 0.21
N HIS A 45 5.60 -3.24 1.46
CA HIS A 45 5.82 -1.84 1.76
C HIS A 45 7.30 -1.46 1.67
N GLY A 46 8.16 -2.12 2.44
CA GLY A 46 9.60 -1.81 2.48
C GLY A 46 10.41 -2.36 1.31
N GLY A 47 9.77 -3.06 0.38
CA GLY A 47 10.39 -3.65 -0.78
C GLY A 47 9.72 -3.15 -2.05
N LEU A 48 8.71 -3.88 -2.52
CA LEU A 48 7.99 -3.62 -3.76
C LEU A 48 7.62 -2.14 -3.89
N TYR A 49 6.87 -1.56 -2.94
CA TYR A 49 6.40 -0.18 -2.99
C TYR A 49 7.47 0.87 -2.68
N ASP A 50 8.60 0.48 -2.10
CA ASP A 50 9.69 1.41 -1.82
C ASP A 50 10.52 1.75 -3.06
N ARG A 51 10.52 0.87 -4.06
CA ARG A 51 11.17 1.13 -5.37
C ARG A 51 10.57 2.34 -6.08
N ASP A 52 11.45 3.11 -6.71
CA ASP A 52 11.18 4.41 -7.33
C ASP A 52 11.36 4.42 -8.87
N VAL A 53 11.57 3.26 -9.48
CA VAL A 53 11.71 3.12 -10.96
C VAL A 53 10.48 3.64 -11.72
N LEU A 54 9.28 3.42 -11.17
CA LEU A 54 8.04 4.02 -11.67
C LEU A 54 7.49 4.99 -10.61
N PRO A 55 6.95 6.16 -11.02
CA PRO A 55 6.30 7.07 -10.10
C PRO A 55 5.20 6.34 -9.31
N HIS A 56 5.12 6.57 -8.00
CA HIS A 56 4.16 5.86 -7.16
C HIS A 56 2.71 6.08 -7.60
N LYS A 57 2.37 7.27 -8.11
CA LYS A 57 1.07 7.54 -8.73
C LYS A 57 0.74 6.53 -9.85
N THR A 58 1.67 6.30 -10.77
CA THR A 58 1.53 5.32 -11.86
C THR A 58 1.36 3.91 -11.32
N ARG A 59 2.08 3.56 -10.24
CA ARG A 59 1.99 2.23 -9.62
C ARG A 59 0.62 1.99 -8.97
N GLU A 60 0.04 3.02 -8.34
CA GLU A 60 -1.32 2.93 -7.81
C GLU A 60 -2.36 2.78 -8.93
N PHE A 61 -2.17 3.43 -10.09
CA PHE A 61 -3.03 3.19 -11.25
C PHE A 61 -2.95 1.73 -11.74
N CYS A 62 -1.75 1.14 -11.82
CA CYS A 62 -1.62 -0.28 -12.14
C CYS A 62 -2.34 -1.18 -11.13
N ALA A 63 -2.23 -0.86 -9.83
CA ALA A 63 -2.93 -1.62 -8.78
C ALA A 63 -4.46 -1.50 -8.93
N LEU A 64 -4.98 -0.28 -9.14
CA LEU A 64 -6.41 -0.04 -9.33
C LEU A 64 -6.96 -0.77 -10.56
N ALA A 65 -6.25 -0.73 -11.70
CA ALA A 65 -6.61 -1.49 -12.88
C ALA A 65 -6.69 -2.99 -12.59
N ALA A 66 -5.68 -3.56 -11.92
CA ALA A 66 -5.65 -4.97 -11.57
C ALA A 66 -6.78 -5.36 -10.60
N LEU A 67 -7.07 -4.53 -9.60
CA LEU A 67 -8.17 -4.74 -8.65
C LEU A 67 -9.53 -4.66 -9.35
N CYS A 68 -9.67 -3.79 -10.35
CA CYS A 68 -10.89 -3.65 -11.15
C CYS A 68 -11.16 -4.93 -11.94
N VAL A 69 -10.16 -5.40 -12.70
CA VAL A 69 -10.28 -6.61 -13.53
C VAL A 69 -10.52 -7.86 -12.67
N THR A 70 -9.92 -7.93 -11.48
CA THR A 70 -10.04 -9.11 -10.59
C THR A 70 -11.21 -9.05 -9.62
N GLY A 71 -12.04 -8.00 -9.65
CA GLY A 71 -13.22 -7.85 -8.78
C GLY A 71 -12.88 -7.65 -7.29
N ARG A 72 -11.67 -7.18 -6.97
CA ARG A 72 -11.19 -7.00 -5.58
C ARG A 72 -11.50 -5.59 -5.04
N PHE A 73 -12.76 -5.19 -5.16
CA PHE A 73 -13.23 -3.84 -4.87
C PHE A 73 -13.04 -3.41 -3.40
N ASN A 74 -12.98 -4.38 -2.46
CA ASN A 74 -12.72 -4.10 -1.05
C ASN A 74 -11.34 -3.48 -0.79
N GLN A 75 -10.37 -3.69 -1.68
CA GLN A 75 -9.03 -3.08 -1.60
C GLN A 75 -8.95 -1.72 -2.33
N MET A 76 -9.91 -1.39 -3.20
CA MET A 76 -9.81 -0.15 -3.98
C MET A 76 -9.79 1.11 -3.12
N ARG A 77 -10.51 1.12 -2.00
CA ARG A 77 -10.55 2.28 -1.11
C ARG A 77 -9.15 2.69 -0.62
N SER A 78 -8.32 1.73 -0.20
CA SER A 78 -6.95 2.04 0.23
C SER A 78 -6.13 2.55 -0.94
N HIS A 79 -6.20 1.90 -2.10
CA HIS A 79 -5.45 2.32 -3.28
C HIS A 79 -5.90 3.67 -3.85
N PHE A 80 -7.17 4.07 -3.70
CA PHE A 80 -7.61 5.44 -4.00
C PHE A 80 -6.98 6.46 -3.05
N THR A 81 -6.92 6.16 -1.75
CA THR A 81 -6.25 7.03 -0.77
C THR A 81 -4.77 7.18 -1.10
N ALA A 82 -4.06 6.08 -1.40
CA ALA A 82 -2.65 6.11 -1.79
C ALA A 82 -2.42 6.87 -3.11
N ALA A 83 -3.25 6.64 -4.14
CA ALA A 83 -3.13 7.36 -5.40
C ALA A 83 -3.26 8.87 -5.21
N ARG A 84 -4.24 9.31 -4.40
CA ARG A 84 -4.45 10.72 -4.07
C ARG A 84 -3.30 11.30 -3.25
N SER A 85 -2.69 10.53 -2.34
CA SER A 85 -1.52 11.02 -1.58
C SER A 85 -0.32 11.30 -2.50
N TYR A 86 -0.25 10.62 -3.66
CA TYR A 86 0.72 10.90 -4.73
C TYR A 86 0.21 11.87 -5.80
N GLY A 87 -0.86 12.62 -5.54
CA GLY A 87 -1.37 13.68 -6.40
C GLY A 87 -2.24 13.21 -7.57
N ALA A 88 -2.77 11.99 -7.54
CA ALA A 88 -3.79 11.58 -8.51
C ALA A 88 -5.07 12.39 -8.34
N THR A 89 -5.60 12.87 -9.46
CA THR A 89 -6.93 13.48 -9.51
C THR A 89 -8.01 12.42 -9.65
N ASP A 90 -9.24 12.76 -9.26
CA ASP A 90 -10.40 11.89 -9.45
C ASP A 90 -10.62 11.55 -10.92
N LYS A 91 -10.34 12.50 -11.83
CA LYS A 91 -10.45 12.26 -13.28
C LYS A 91 -9.44 11.22 -13.76
N GLU A 92 -8.18 11.31 -13.32
CA GLU A 92 -7.16 10.31 -13.68
C GLU A 92 -7.51 8.92 -13.14
N ILE A 93 -8.04 8.83 -11.91
CA ILE A 93 -8.48 7.55 -11.33
C ILE A 93 -9.64 6.95 -12.12
N MET A 94 -10.60 7.79 -12.55
CA MET A 94 -11.75 7.33 -13.32
C MET A 94 -11.35 6.76 -14.69
N GLU A 95 -10.41 7.38 -15.40
CA GLU A 95 -9.87 6.87 -16.69
C GLU A 95 -9.15 5.51 -16.57
N VAL A 96 -8.75 5.11 -15.36
CA VAL A 96 -8.19 3.76 -15.13
C VAL A 96 -9.29 2.69 -15.04
N ILE A 97 -10.51 3.09 -14.68
CA ILE A 97 -11.64 2.18 -14.40
C ILE A 97 -12.62 2.14 -15.57
N PHE A 98 -12.88 3.28 -16.21
CA PHE A 98 -13.87 3.49 -17.26
C PHE A 98 -13.22 4.11 -18.49
#